data_AF-A0A1J4YN60-F1
#
_entry.id   AF-A0A1J4YN60-F1
#
_cell.length_a   1.000
_cell.length_b   1.000
_cell.length_c   1.000
_cell.angle_alpha   90.00
_cell.angle_beta   90.00
_cell.angle_gamma   90.00
#
_symmetry.space_group_name_H-M   'P 1'
#
loop_
_entity.id
_entity.type
_entity.pdbx_description
1 polymer ?
#
loop_
_entity_poly.entity_id
_entity_poly.type
_entity_poly.pdbx_seq_one_letter_code
_entity_poly.pdbx_strand_id
1 'polypeptide(L)' 'MKQKTRQLQKHLKEIYVVEPNDLGFPLLTFIYRKINIFFKNAPFIFLVPLSFIGATLIVYVFGLLAVRLVSLLQYGF' A
#
# COMPACT_ATOMS: atom_id res chain seq x y z
N MET A 1 29.03 19.88 -13.30
CA MET A 1 27.83 18.99 -13.17
C MET A 1 27.35 18.79 -11.72
N LYS A 2 28.21 18.49 -10.73
CA LYS A 2 27.80 18.23 -9.32
C LYS A 2 26.99 19.36 -8.63
N GLN A 3 27.21 20.64 -8.96
CA GLN A 3 26.50 21.77 -8.34
C GLN A 3 25.03 21.88 -8.77
N LYS A 4 24.73 21.70 -10.07
CA LYS A 4 23.35 21.72 -10.59
C LYS A 4 22.48 20.64 -9.95
N THR A 5 23.05 19.44 -9.73
CA THR A 5 22.36 18.34 -9.07
C THR A 5 22.00 18.68 -7.61
N ARG A 6 22.88 19.38 -6.89
CA ARG A 6 22.62 19.80 -5.51
C ARG A 6 21.53 20.87 -5.41
N GLN A 7 21.51 21.84 -6.33
CA GLN A 7 20.43 22.83 -6.41
C GLN A 7 19.09 22.19 -6.76
N LEU A 8 19.09 21.26 -7.72
CA LEU A 8 17.88 20.52 -8.10
C LEU A 8 17.36 19.68 -6.93
N GLN A 9 18.23 18.99 -6.18
CA GLN A 9 17.84 18.25 -4.98
C GLN A 9 17.29 19.17 -3.87
N LYS A 10 17.81 20.40 -3.75
CA LYS A 10 17.31 21.38 -2.79
C LYS A 10 15.91 21.86 -3.15
N HIS A 11 15.67 22.24 -4.40
CA HIS A 11 14.33 22.65 -4.87
C HIS A 11 13.34 21.48 -4.89
N LEU A 12 13.79 20.29 -5.28
CA LEU A 12 12.95 19.09 -5.16
C LEU A 12 12.58 18.83 -3.70
N LYS A 13 13.51 18.98 -2.74
CA LYS A 13 13.16 18.90 -1.32
C LYS A 13 12.14 19.97 -0.95
N GLU A 14 12.35 21.24 -1.31
CA GLU A 14 11.40 22.33 -1.00
C GLU A 14 9.99 22.06 -1.55
N ILE A 15 9.87 21.47 -2.75
CA ILE A 15 8.58 21.14 -3.38
C ILE A 15 8.01 19.81 -2.84
N TYR A 16 8.87 18.83 -2.51
CA TYR A 16 8.48 17.53 -1.95
C TYR A 16 8.37 17.51 -0.42
N VAL A 17 8.67 18.60 0.29
CA VAL A 17 8.18 18.87 1.66
C VAL A 17 6.69 19.19 1.58
N VAL A 18 5.93 18.32 0.92
CA VAL A 18 4.53 18.13 1.26
C VAL A 18 4.60 17.43 2.61
N GLU A 19 4.37 18.20 3.67
CA GLU A 19 4.23 17.64 5.00
C GLU A 19 3.28 16.45 4.93
N PRO A 20 3.59 15.34 5.63
CA PRO A 20 2.67 14.22 5.65
C PRO A 20 1.33 14.72 6.15
N ASN A 21 0.29 14.61 5.30
CA ASN A 21 -1.08 15.01 5.64
C ASN A 21 -1.40 14.61 7.09
N ASP A 22 -1.84 15.60 7.87
CA ASP A 22 -2.39 15.32 9.17
C ASP A 22 -3.77 14.69 8.99
N LEU A 23 -3.94 13.50 9.54
CA LEU A 23 -5.18 12.73 9.47
C LEU A 23 -6.14 13.11 10.62
N GLY A 24 -5.81 14.14 11.41
CA GLY A 24 -6.64 14.65 12.51
C GLY A 24 -6.59 13.79 13.77
N PHE A 25 -5.94 12.61 13.72
CA PHE A 25 -5.75 11.72 14.86
C PHE A 25 -4.26 11.38 15.04
N PRO A 26 -3.64 11.67 16.21
CA PRO A 26 -2.19 11.60 16.38
C PRO A 26 -1.58 10.22 16.07
N LEU A 27 -2.27 9.15 16.49
CA LEU A 27 -1.82 7.78 16.23
C LEU A 27 -1.89 7.43 14.73
N LEU A 28 -2.96 7.87 14.06
CA LEU A 28 -3.18 7.60 12.65
C LEU A 28 -2.18 8.38 11.79
N THR A 29 -1.94 9.65 12.14
CA THR A 29 -0.92 10.50 11.52
C THR A 29 0.48 9.90 11.72
N PHE A 30 0.80 9.34 12.90
CA PHE A 30 2.07 8.67 13.15
C PHE A 30 2.26 7.41 12.29
N ILE A 31 1.24 6.55 12.22
CA ILE A 31 1.28 5.33 11.41
C ILE A 31 1.41 5.67 9.93
N TYR A 32 0.60 6.62 9.44
CA TYR A 32 0.66 7.10 8.06
C TYR A 32 2.04 7.66 7.72
N ARG A 33 2.63 8.48 8.60
CA ARG A 33 3.97 9.02 8.40
C ARG A 33 5.01 7.93 8.22
N LYS A 34 4.98 6.89 9.07
CA LYS A 34 5.89 5.75 8.95
C LYS A 34 5.70 4.99 7.64
N ILE A 35 4.46 4.66 7.30
CA ILE A 35 4.15 3.85 6.12
C ILE A 35 4.48 4.62 4.83
N ASN A 36 4.09 5.89 4.76
CA ASN A 36 4.27 6.73 3.56
C ASN A 36 5.75 6.92 3.18
N ILE A 37 6.67 6.90 4.14
CA ILE A 37 8.12 6.96 3.85
C ILE A 37 8.56 5.76 2.99
N PHE A 38 8.06 4.56 3.28
CA PHE A 38 8.40 3.37 2.50
C PHE A 38 7.81 3.43 1.08
N PHE A 39 6.56 3.89 0.96
CA PHE A 39 5.89 4.01 -0.33
C PHE A 39 6.45 5.14 -1.21
N LYS A 40 6.96 6.25 -0.63
CA LYS A 40 7.55 7.35 -1.40
C LYS A 40 8.87 6.98 -2.08
N ASN A 41 9.69 6.12 -1.47
CA ASN A 41 11.03 5.81 -1.98
C ASN A 41 11.03 4.72 -3.05
N ALA A 42 10.16 3.70 -2.91
CA ALA A 42 10.07 2.61 -3.87
C ALA A 42 8.69 1.93 -3.78
N PRO A 43 7.63 2.53 -4.35
CA PRO A 43 6.27 2.06 -4.15
C PRO A 43 6.09 0.61 -4.63
N PHE A 44 6.65 0.26 -5.78
CA PHE A 44 6.48 -1.05 -6.40
C PHE A 44 7.11 -2.20 -5.60
N ILE A 45 8.20 -1.95 -4.86
CA ILE A 45 8.89 -2.99 -4.07
C ILE A 45 7.97 -3.55 -2.99
N PHE A 46 7.12 -2.70 -2.40
CA PHE A 46 6.17 -3.12 -1.38
C PHE A 46 4.79 -3.42 -1.95
N LEU A 47 4.34 -2.64 -2.94
CA LEU A 47 3.01 -2.78 -3.52
C LEU A 47 2.82 -4.13 -4.23
N VAL A 48 3.83 -4.60 -4.98
CA VAL A 48 3.73 -5.83 -5.78
C VAL A 48 3.65 -7.09 -4.90
N PRO A 49 4.52 -7.29 -3.87
CA PRO A 49 4.38 -8.43 -2.97
C PRO A 49 3.08 -8.36 -2.17
N LEU A 50 2.71 -7.17 -1.69
CA LEU A 50 1.50 -7.01 -0.88
C LEU A 50 0.23 -7.30 -1.69
N SER A 51 0.18 -6.87 -2.95
CA SER A 51 -0.94 -7.16 -3.85
C SER A 51 -1.00 -8.64 -4.22
N PHE A 52 0.14 -9.30 -4.44
CA PHE A 52 0.19 -10.74 -4.71
C PHE A 52 -0.33 -11.55 -3.51
N ILE A 53 0.12 -11.21 -2.29
CA ILE A 53 -0.37 -11.84 -1.06
C ILE A 53 -1.87 -11.59 -0.91
N GLY A 54 -2.32 -10.34 -1.09
CA GLY A 54 -3.73 -9.97 -1.00
C GLY A 54 -4.60 -10.73 -1.99
N ALA A 55 -4.19 -10.80 -3.26
CA ALA A 55 -4.90 -11.53 -4.30
C ALA A 55 -4.97 -13.04 -3.98
N THR A 56 -3.87 -13.62 -3.51
CA THR A 56 -3.83 -15.04 -3.11
C THR A 56 -4.81 -15.33 -1.97
N LEU A 57 -4.83 -14.47 -0.95
CA LEU A 57 -5.76 -14.61 0.18
C LEU A 57 -7.22 -14.48 -0.25
N ILE A 58 -7.53 -13.50 -1.11
CA ILE A 58 -8.88 -13.31 -1.66
C ILE A 58 -9.31 -14.59 -2.39
N VAL A 59 -8.48 -15.11 -3.30
CA VAL A 59 -8.81 -16.35 -4.04
C VAL A 59 -9.02 -17.52 -3.08
N TYR A 60 -8.20 -17.65 -2.04
CA TYR A 60 -8.34 -18.74 -1.08
C TYR A 60 -9.64 -18.65 -0.27
N VAL A 61 -9.97 -17.47 0.25
CA VAL A 61 -11.18 -17.26 1.06
C VAL A 61 -12.44 -17.41 0.20
N PHE A 62 -12.51 -16.73 -0.94
CA PHE A 62 -13.69 -16.74 -1.80
C PHE A 62 -13.83 -18.06 -2.58
N GLY A 63 -12.72 -18.72 -2.93
CA GLY A 63 -12.76 -20.06 -3.50
C GLY A 63 -13.36 -21.07 -2.53
N LEU A 64 -12.98 -21.05 -1.25
CA LEU A 64 -13.59 -21.90 -0.24
C LEU A 64 -15.08 -21.62 -0.06
N LEU A 65 -15.48 -20.34 -0.07
CA LEU A 65 -16.89 -19.95 -0.01
C LEU A 65 -17.67 -20.45 -1.22
N ALA A 66 -17.11 -20.34 -2.42
CA ALA A 66 -17.74 -20.83 -3.65
C ALA A 66 -17.96 -22.35 -3.59
N VAL A 67 -16.95 -23.11 -3.18
CA VAL A 67 -17.06 -24.58 -3.02
C VAL A 67 -18.15 -24.92 -2.01
N ARG A 68 -18.18 -24.26 -0.85
CA ARG A 68 -19.20 -24.51 0.18
C ARG A 68 -20.62 -24.20 -0.29
N LEU A 69 -20.79 -23.09 -1.02
CA LEU A 69 -22.08 -22.73 -1.60
C LEU A 69 -22.54 -23.76 -2.62
N VAL A 70 -21.65 -24.18 -3.53
CA VAL A 70 -21.96 -25.21 -4.54
C VAL A 70 -22.28 -26.55 -3.88
N SER A 71 -21.51 -26.98 -2.88
CA SER A 71 -21.81 -28.20 -2.13
C SER A 71 -23.17 -28.14 -1.43
N LEU A 72 -23.52 -27.00 -0.83
CA LEU A 72 -24.83 -26.81 -0.20
C LEU A 72 -25.95 -26.88 -1.23
N LEU A 73 -25.78 -26.25 -2.40
CA LEU A 73 -26.74 -26.30 -3.50
C LEU A 73 -26.86 -27.70 -4.12
N GLN A 74 -25.78 -28.48 -4.17
CA GLN A 74 -25.76 -29.81 -4.80
C GLN A 74 -26.22 -30.94 -3.88
N TYR A 75 -25.89 -30.86 -2.58
CA TYR A 75 -26.15 -31.93 -1.61
C TYR A 75 -27.15 -31.54 -0.52
N GLY A 76 -27.64 -30.30 -0.53
CA GLY A 76 -28.63 -29.80 0.42
C GLY A 76 -30.08 -29.91 -0.05
N PHE A 77 -30.33 -30.41 -1.26
CA PHE A 77 -31.65 -30.74 -1.81
C PHE A 77 -31.82 -32.25 -1.95
#